data_AF-A0A7W0JI79-F1
#
_entry.id   AF-A0A7W0JI79-F1
#
_cell.length_a   1.000
_cell.length_b   1.000
_cell.length_c   1.000
_cell.angle_alpha   90.00
_cell.angle_beta   90.00
_cell.angle_gamma   90.00
#
_symmetry.space_group_name_H-M   'P 1'
#
loop_
_entity.id
_entity.type
_entity.pdbx_description
1 polymer ?
#
loop_
_entity_poly.entity_id
_entity_poly.type
_entity_poly.pdbx_seq_one_letter_code
_entity_poly.pdbx_strand_id
1 'polypeptide(L)'
;LRDLLAGRAAGSEAFTPERLAALSTPAAKSNWQQLAAYGPLKSLAFVETDAAASDKTRALRYKAALGEHLLLVRFALAEDGRVAELNVEEEE
;
A
#
# COMPACT_ATOMS: atom_id res chain seq x y z
N LEU A 1 2.13 -5.57 -5.07
CA LEU A 1 1.19 -5.22 -3.98
C LEU A 1 1.14 -6.28 -2.88
N ARG A 2 0.80 -7.53 -3.24
CA ARG A 2 0.79 -8.68 -2.30
C ARG A 2 2.13 -8.87 -1.58
N ASP A 3 3.23 -8.73 -2.31
CA ASP A 3 4.59 -8.81 -1.74
C ASP A 3 4.88 -7.68 -0.77
N LEU A 4 4.46 -6.45 -1.08
CA LEU A 4 4.66 -5.29 -0.19
C LEU A 4 3.95 -5.47 1.15
N LEU A 5 2.69 -5.91 1.11
CA LEU A 5 1.91 -6.19 2.33
C LEU A 5 2.45 -7.38 3.12
N ALA A 6 3.22 -8.27 2.47
CA ALA A 6 3.95 -9.36 3.12
C ALA A 6 5.36 -8.96 3.59
N GLY A 7 5.69 -7.65 3.60
CA GLY A 7 7.02 -7.14 3.99
C GLY A 7 8.13 -7.42 2.99
N ARG A 8 7.80 -7.89 1.78
CA ARG A 8 8.75 -8.12 0.70
C ARG A 8 8.78 -6.89 -0.19
N ALA A 9 9.94 -6.56 -0.75
CA ALA A 9 10.03 -5.49 -1.74
C ALA A 9 9.12 -5.85 -2.93
N ALA A 10 7.97 -5.19 -3.07
CA ALA A 10 7.24 -5.23 -4.32
C ALA A 10 8.18 -4.70 -5.42
N GLY A 11 8.13 -5.31 -6.61
CA GLY A 11 8.96 -4.90 -7.74
C GLY A 11 8.96 -3.39 -7.88
N SER A 12 10.15 -2.79 -7.88
CA SER A 12 10.38 -1.34 -7.89
C SER A 12 9.60 -0.61 -8.98
N GLU A 13 9.23 -1.31 -10.04
CA GLU A 13 8.44 -0.84 -11.18
C GLU A 13 7.00 -0.43 -10.82
N ALA A 14 6.45 -0.93 -9.71
CA ALA A 14 5.10 -0.61 -9.27
C ALA A 14 4.98 0.80 -8.64
N PHE A 15 6.10 1.43 -8.27
CA PHE A 15 6.12 2.72 -7.59
C PHE A 15 6.73 3.81 -8.47
N THR A 16 6.32 5.06 -8.24
CA THR A 16 7.06 6.20 -8.78
C THR A 16 8.47 6.24 -8.15
N PRO A 17 9.49 6.80 -8.85
CA PRO A 17 10.85 6.86 -8.32
C PRO A 17 10.93 7.59 -6.97
N GLU A 18 10.17 8.66 -6.81
CA GLU A 18 10.06 9.43 -5.58
C GLU A 18 9.47 8.60 -4.44
N ARG A 19 8.41 7.83 -4.73
CA ARG A 19 7.80 6.97 -3.73
C ARG A 19 8.72 5.81 -3.35
N LEU A 20 9.42 5.22 -4.30
CA LEU A 20 10.40 4.17 -4.05
C LEU A 20 11.54 4.66 -3.16
N ALA A 21 12.02 5.89 -3.38
CA ALA A 21 13.02 6.52 -2.52
C ALA A 21 12.48 6.73 -1.10
N ALA A 22 11.24 7.20 -0.95
CA ALA A 22 10.60 7.38 0.36
C ALA A 22 10.42 6.05 1.12
N LEU A 23 10.05 4.98 0.42
CA LEU A 23 9.91 3.63 0.99
C LEU A 23 11.26 3.00 1.36
N SER A 24 12.36 3.51 0.81
CA SER A 24 13.72 3.02 1.10
C SER A 24 14.32 3.61 2.38
N THR A 25 13.65 4.59 3.00
CA THR A 25 14.08 5.20 4.26
C THR A 25 14.00 4.20 5.43
N PRO A 26 14.87 4.31 6.45
CA PRO A 26 14.84 3.41 7.61
C PRO A 26 13.49 3.40 8.34
N ALA A 27 12.86 4.57 8.48
CA ALA A 27 11.55 4.70 9.11
C ALA A 27 10.46 3.96 8.33
N ALA A 28 10.41 4.14 7.00
CA ALA A 28 9.45 3.42 6.16
C ALA A 28 9.66 1.90 6.23
N LYS A 29 10.92 1.44 6.17
CA LYS A 29 11.26 0.01 6.32
C LYS A 29 10.77 -0.56 7.65
N SER A 30 10.93 0.19 8.74
CA SER A 30 10.44 -0.23 10.06
C SER A 30 8.92 -0.40 10.07
N ASN A 31 8.16 0.55 9.50
CA ASN A 31 6.70 0.42 9.39
C ASN A 31 6.29 -0.81 8.57
N TRP A 32 6.96 -1.09 7.45
CA TRP A 32 6.65 -2.30 6.64
C TRP A 32 6.99 -3.60 7.36
N GLN A 33 8.05 -3.60 8.18
CA GLN A 33 8.39 -4.76 9.02
C GLN A 33 7.34 -4.99 10.12
N GLN A 34 6.80 -3.92 10.71
CA GLN A 34 5.71 -4.02 11.68
C GLN A 34 4.44 -4.59 11.04
N LEU A 35 4.08 -4.11 9.85
CA LEU A 35 2.95 -4.66 9.08
C LEU A 35 3.16 -6.14 8.73
N ALA A 36 4.39 -6.54 8.40
CA ALA A 36 4.72 -7.95 8.16
C ALA A 36 4.62 -8.81 9.43
N ALA A 37 4.82 -8.22 10.61
CA ALA A 37 4.68 -8.90 11.89
C ALA A 37 3.21 -9.23 12.23
N TYR A 38 2.22 -8.56 11.62
CA TYR A 38 0.80 -8.92 11.75
C TYR A 38 0.49 -10.30 11.15
N GLY A 39 1.41 -10.84 10.36
CA GLY A 39 1.36 -12.19 9.83
C GLY A 39 1.13 -12.23 8.33
N PRO A 40 0.89 -13.42 7.76
CA PRO A 40 0.72 -13.56 6.33
C PRO A 40 -0.57 -12.87 5.86
N LEU A 41 -0.51 -12.28 4.67
CA LEU A 41 -1.70 -11.75 3.99
C LEU A 41 -2.64 -12.90 3.65
N LYS A 42 -3.80 -12.94 4.31
CA LYS A 42 -4.86 -13.94 4.11
C LYS A 42 -5.80 -13.53 2.98
N SER A 43 -6.18 -12.26 2.90
CA SER A 43 -7.08 -11.76 1.85
C SER A 43 -6.76 -10.32 1.47
N LEU A 44 -7.07 -9.97 0.22
CA LEU A 44 -7.00 -8.61 -0.29
C LEU A 44 -8.24 -8.36 -1.15
N ALA A 45 -9.15 -7.52 -0.67
CA ALA A 45 -10.40 -7.19 -1.34
C ALA A 45 -10.36 -5.73 -1.81
N PHE A 46 -10.71 -5.50 -3.07
CA PHE A 46 -10.92 -4.15 -3.57
C PHE A 46 -12.22 -3.59 -2.98
N VAL A 47 -12.16 -2.36 -2.46
CA VAL A 47 -13.32 -1.69 -1.84
C VAL A 47 -13.92 -0.70 -2.80
N GLU A 48 -13.13 0.29 -3.22
CA GLU A 48 -13.65 1.44 -3.96
C GLU A 48 -12.54 2.20 -4.70
N THR A 49 -12.94 2.88 -5.78
CA THR A 49 -12.14 3.93 -6.41
C THR A 49 -12.61 5.27 -5.87
N ASP A 50 -11.75 6.05 -5.24
CA ASP A 50 -12.12 7.37 -4.72
C ASP A 50 -12.31 8.33 -5.90
N ALA A 51 -13.57 8.69 -6.20
CA ALA A 51 -13.91 9.59 -7.29
C ALA A 51 -13.49 11.05 -7.03
N ALA A 52 -13.09 11.37 -5.79
CA ALA A 52 -12.59 12.71 -5.42
C ALA A 52 -11.08 12.86 -5.62
N ALA A 53 -10.41 11.84 -6.14
CA ALA A 53 -9.03 11.96 -6.55
C ALA A 53 -8.97 12.91 -7.76
N SER A 54 -8.27 14.04 -7.60
CA SER A 54 -8.12 15.08 -8.64
C SER A 54 -7.76 14.48 -10.00
N ASP A 55 -8.03 15.17 -11.12
CA ASP A 55 -7.79 14.71 -12.52
C ASP A 55 -6.46 13.97 -12.81
N LYS A 56 -5.44 14.13 -11.96
CA LYS A 56 -4.09 13.56 -12.12
C LYS A 56 -3.75 12.38 -11.20
N THR A 57 -4.59 12.09 -10.21
CA THR A 57 -4.36 10.97 -9.28
C THR A 57 -5.61 10.11 -9.18
N ARG A 58 -5.44 8.80 -9.23
CA ARG A 58 -6.53 7.85 -9.01
C ARG A 58 -6.33 7.16 -7.67
N ALA A 59 -7.23 7.38 -6.71
CA ALA A 59 -7.15 6.69 -5.43
C ALA A 59 -7.90 5.34 -5.47
N LEU A 60 -7.23 4.28 -4.99
CA LEU A 60 -7.77 2.94 -4.85
C LEU A 60 -7.74 2.53 -3.38
N ARG A 61 -8.83 1.95 -2.89
CA ARG A 61 -8.93 1.41 -1.53
C ARG A 61 -9.07 -0.11 -1.55
N TYR A 62 -8.31 -0.77 -0.69
CA TYR A 62 -8.34 -2.21 -0.49
C TYR A 62 -8.44 -2.56 0.98
N LYS A 63 -9.21 -3.60 1.33
CA LYS A 63 -9.16 -4.23 2.65
C LYS A 63 -8.19 -5.41 2.59
N ALA A 64 -7.18 -5.39 3.44
CA ALA A 64 -6.16 -6.42 3.56
C ALA A 64 -6.31 -7.12 4.92
N ALA A 65 -6.49 -8.43 4.94
CA ALA A 65 -6.43 -9.20 6.18
C ALA A 65 -5.03 -9.79 6.35
N LEU A 66 -4.33 -9.41 7.42
CA LEU A 66 -2.99 -9.87 7.78
C LEU A 66 -3.06 -10.57 9.14
N GLY A 67 -2.89 -11.89 9.15
CA GLY A 67 -3.09 -12.67 10.37
C GLY A 67 -4.50 -12.50 10.93
N GLU A 68 -4.62 -11.88 12.11
CA GLU A 68 -5.90 -11.54 12.76
C GLU A 68 -6.30 -10.07 12.60
N HIS A 69 -5.46 -9.27 11.95
CA HIS A 69 -5.67 -7.84 11.74
C HIS A 69 -6.35 -7.57 10.40
N LEU A 70 -7.25 -6.59 10.37
CA LEU A 70 -7.84 -6.04 9.16
C LEU A 70 -7.31 -4.63 8.93
N LEU A 71 -6.74 -4.40 7.75
CA LEU A 71 -6.16 -3.13 7.37
C LEU A 71 -6.90 -2.55 6.18
N LEU A 72 -7.13 -1.24 6.21
CA LEU A 72 -7.51 -0.46 5.06
C LEU A 72 -6.25 0.10 4.39
N VAL A 73 -6.04 -0.27 3.13
CA VAL A 73 -4.90 0.15 2.35
C VAL A 73 -5.36 1.08 1.24
N ARG A 74 -4.84 2.30 1.24
CA ARG A 74 -5.13 3.33 0.24
C ARG A 74 -3.91 3.56 -0.64
N PHE A 75 -4.11 3.45 -1.95
CA PHE A 75 -3.12 3.77 -2.97
C PHE A 75 -3.56 5.02 -3.72
N ALA A 76 -2.65 5.96 -3.96
CA ALA A 76 -2.84 6.96 -5.00
C ALA A 76 -1.95 6.61 -6.18
N LEU A 77 -2.55 6.42 -7.34
CA LEU A 77 -1.86 6.18 -8.60
C LEU A 77 -1.61 7.51 -9.30
N ALA A 78 -0.42 7.69 -9.89
CA ALA A 78 -0.14 8.76 -10.83
C ALA A 78 -0.78 8.48 -12.21
N GLU A 79 -0.73 9.46 -13.11
CA GLU A 79 -1.26 9.34 -14.49
C GLU A 79 -0.67 8.14 -15.27
N ASP A 80 0.55 7.73 -14.94
CA ASP A 80 1.22 6.56 -15.54
C ASP A 80 0.81 5.21 -14.92
N GLY A 81 -0.13 5.22 -13.98
CA GLY A 81 -0.64 4.04 -13.29
C GLY A 81 0.27 3.50 -12.18
N ARG A 82 1.42 4.13 -11.90
CA ARG A 82 2.30 3.74 -10.79
C ARG A 82 1.84 4.33 -9.47
N VAL A 83 2.18 3.66 -8.38
CA VAL A 83 1.84 4.11 -7.02
C VAL A 83 2.69 5.32 -6.64
N ALA A 84 2.05 6.47 -6.52
CA ALA A 84 2.65 7.71 -6.03
C ALA A 84 2.54 7.82 -4.51
N GLU A 85 1.43 7.37 -3.92
CA GLU A 85 1.22 7.38 -2.47
C GLU A 85 0.62 6.07 -1.98
N LEU A 86 0.97 5.72 -0.75
CA LEU A 86 0.49 4.52 -0.09
C LEU A 86 0.31 4.79 1.40
N ASN A 87 -0.91 4.67 1.87
CA ASN A 87 -1.28 4.78 3.28
C ASN A 87 -1.95 3.50 3.74
N VAL A 88 -1.66 3.12 4.97
CA VAL A 88 -2.22 1.93 5.62
C VAL A 88 -2.82 2.40 6.93
N GLU A 89 -4.09 2.09 7.13
CA GLU A 89 -4.86 2.40 8.33
C GLU A 89 -5.36 1.08 8.91
N GLU A 90 -5.24 0.88 10.22
CA GLU A 90 -5.81 -0.30 10.89
C GLU A 90 -7.31 -0.07 11.09
N GLU A 91 -8.15 -1.05 10.73
CA GLU A 91 -9.54 -1.04 11.16
C GLU A 91 -9.58 -1.60 12.59
N GLU A 92 -9.98 -0.76 13.57
CA GLU A 92 -10.25 -1.15 14.96
C GLU A 92 -11.46 -2.09 15.09
#